data_AF-Q60HP0-F1
#
_entry.id   AF-Q60HP0-F1
#
_cell.length_a   1.000
_cell.length_b   1.000
_cell.length_c   1.000
_cell.angle_alpha   90.00
_cell.angle_beta   90.00
_cell.angle_gamma   90.00
#
_symmetry.space_group_name_H-M   'P 1'
#
loop_
_entity.id
_entity.type
_entity.pdbx_description
1 polymer ?
#
loop_
_entity_poly.entity_id
_entity_poly.type
_entity_poly.pdbx_seq_one_letter_code
_entity_poly.pdbx_strand_id
1 'polypeptide(L)' 'MNPFILATLLFGLGMGTTITFASSHWLLAWMGLEINTLAIIPLMARHHHPRAIEATTKYFLTQATAA' A
#
# COMPACT_ATOMS: atom_id res chain seq x y z
N MET A 1 -9.85 6.18 12.45
CA MET A 1 -9.98 4.83 11.87
C MET A 1 -10.26 3.85 12.99
N ASN A 2 -11.11 2.87 12.74
CA ASN A 2 -11.35 1.76 13.65
C ASN A 2 -10.03 0.99 13.87
N PRO A 3 -9.66 0.63 15.12
CA PRO A 3 -8.47 -0.18 15.41
C PRO A 3 -8.35 -1.45 14.55
N PHE A 4 -9.46 -2.12 14.24
CA PHE A 4 -9.44 -3.31 13.37
C PHE A 4 -9.01 -2.99 11.94
N ILE A 5 -9.47 -1.87 11.38
CA ILE A 5 -9.06 -1.43 10.03
C ILE A 5 -7.57 -1.09 10.02
N LEU A 6 -7.09 -0.39 11.05
CA LEU A 6 -5.67 -0.06 11.19
C LEU A 6 -4.81 -1.33 11.25
N ALA A 7 -5.22 -2.32 12.06
CA ALA A 7 -4.52 -3.59 12.17
C ALA A 7 -4.47 -4.33 10.83
N THR A 8 -5.59 -4.39 10.09
CA THR A 8 -5.63 -5.03 8.77
C THR A 8 -4.69 -4.35 7.77
N LEU A 9 -4.62 -3.02 7.75
CA LEU A 9 -3.74 -2.29 6.84
C LEU A 9 -2.26 -2.49 7.19
N LEU A 10 -1.90 -2.44 8.48
CA LEU A 10 -0.53 -2.70 8.93
C LEU A 10 -0.10 -4.14 8.63
N PHE A 11 -0.99 -5.11 8.85
CA PHE A 11 -0.75 -6.50 8.49
C PHE A 11 -0.62 -6.67 6.97
N GLY A 12 -1.44 -5.96 6.19
CA GLY A 12 -1.35 -5.91 4.73
C GLY A 12 0.03 -5.44 4.24
N LEU A 13 0.61 -4.41 4.85
CA LEU A 13 1.97 -3.95 4.52
C LEU A 13 3.04 -5.02 4.81
N GLY A 14 2.94 -5.70 5.95
CA GLY A 14 3.83 -6.80 6.29
C GLY A 14 3.71 -7.97 5.31
N MET A 15 2.47 -8.36 4.99
CA MET A 15 2.20 -9.43 4.03
C MET A 15 2.67 -9.11 2.62
N GLY A 16 2.34 -7.93 2.08
CA GLY A 16 2.73 -7.53 0.72
C GLY A 16 4.25 -7.61 0.53
N THR A 17 4.99 -7.05 1.49
CA THR A 17 6.47 -7.10 1.49
C THR A 17 6.99 -8.53 1.59
N THR A 18 6.40 -9.37 2.44
CA THR A 18 6.80 -10.78 2.59
C THR A 18 6.54 -11.58 1.32
N ILE A 19 5.38 -11.37 0.66
CA ILE A 19 5.01 -12.01 -0.60
C ILE A 19 6.01 -11.62 -1.68
N THR A 20 6.31 -10.33 -1.85
CA THR A 20 7.28 -9.88 -2.85
C THR A 20 8.65 -10.51 -2.63
N PHE A 21 9.13 -10.56 -1.38
CA PHE A 21 10.44 -11.13 -1.06
C PHE A 21 10.50 -12.65 -1.23
N ALA A 22 9.45 -13.37 -0.81
CA ALA A 22 9.44 -14.84 -0.82
C ALA A 22 8.95 -15.44 -2.15
N SER A 23 8.40 -14.63 -3.06
CA SER A 23 7.86 -15.12 -4.33
C SER A 23 8.94 -15.62 -5.29
N SER A 24 8.67 -16.77 -5.91
CA SER A 24 9.44 -17.30 -7.03
C SER A 24 8.80 -17.04 -8.40
N HIS A 25 7.57 -16.49 -8.40
CA HIS A 25 6.81 -16.19 -9.60
C HIS A 25 6.56 -14.68 -9.72
N TRP A 26 6.87 -14.11 -10.89
CA TRP A 26 6.75 -12.66 -11.14
C TRP A 26 5.35 -12.10 -10.87
N LEU A 27 4.29 -12.83 -11.24
CA LEU A 27 2.92 -12.42 -10.91
C LEU A 27 2.67 -12.32 -9.40
N LEU A 28 3.22 -13.24 -8.60
CA LEU A 28 3.09 -13.17 -7.13
C LEU A 28 3.90 -12.01 -6.56
N ALA A 29 5.10 -11.76 -7.10
CA ALA A 29 5.92 -10.62 -6.72
C ALA A 29 5.17 -9.30 -6.94
N TRP A 30 4.56 -9.16 -8.13
CA TRP A 30 3.75 -8.01 -8.52
C TRP A 30 2.51 -7.84 -7.64
N MET A 31 1.76 -8.93 -7.36
CA MET A 31 0.63 -8.86 -6.44
C MET A 31 1.04 -8.41 -5.02
N GLY A 32 2.22 -8.80 -4.55
CA GLY A 32 2.77 -8.32 -3.27
C GLY A 32 3.01 -6.80 -3.26
N LEU A 33 3.50 -6.24 -4.38
CA LEU A 33 3.69 -4.80 -4.54
C LEU A 33 2.36 -4.04 -4.57
N GLU A 34 1.36 -4.57 -5.27
CA GLU A 34 0.00 -3.99 -5.32
C GLU A 34 -0.69 -3.99 -3.95
N ILE A 35 -0.56 -5.08 -3.17
CA ILE A 35 -1.07 -5.16 -1.80
C ILE A 35 -0.45 -4.06 -0.93
N ASN A 36 0.86 -3.82 -1.07
CA ASN A 36 1.56 -2.75 -0.35
C ASN A 36 1.03 -1.36 -0.73
N THR A 37 0.85 -1.09 -2.02
CA THR A 37 0.33 0.19 -2.51
C THR A 37 -1.09 0.45 -2.04
N LEU A 38 -1.97 -0.54 -2.07
CA LEU A 38 -3.34 -0.39 -1.58
C LEU A 38 -3.43 -0.24 -0.07
N ALA A 39 -2.56 -0.92 0.69
CA ALA A 39 -2.56 -0.85 2.15
C ALA A 39 -2.06 0.50 2.69
N ILE A 40 -1.14 1.17 2.01
CA ILE A 40 -0.55 2.44 2.48
C ILE A 40 -1.42 3.67 2.16
N ILE A 41 -2.24 3.65 1.10
CA ILE A 41 -3.06 4.79 0.66
C ILE A 41 -3.97 5.34 1.79
N PRO A 42 -4.77 4.52 2.50
CA PRO A 42 -5.64 5.02 3.57
C PRO A 42 -4.87 5.56 4.78
N LEU A 43 -3.64 5.07 4.99
CA LEU A 43 -2.77 5.53 6.07
C LEU A 43 -2.18 6.91 5.75
N MET A 44 -1.79 7.17 4.50
CA MET A 44 -1.33 8.48 4.05
C MET A 44 -2.46 9.53 4.02
N ALA A 45 -3.65 9.15 3.58
CA ALA A 45 -4.82 10.03 3.51
C ALA A 45 -5.58 10.18 4.84
N ARG A 46 -5.08 9.62 5.96
CA ARG A 46 -5.77 9.63 7.26
C ARG A 46 -6.12 11.05 7.72
N HIS A 47 -5.17 11.97 7.58
CA HIS A 47 -5.40 13.38 7.84
C HIS A 47 -6.01 13.99 6.59
N HIS A 48 -7.24 14.50 6.69
CA HIS A 48 -7.99 15.06 5.56
C HIS A 48 -7.49 16.47 5.19
N HIS A 49 -6.19 16.69 5.28
CA HIS A 49 -5.53 17.93 4.90
C HIS A 49 -5.19 17.87 3.39
N PRO A 50 -5.39 18.95 2.62
CA PRO A 50 -5.12 18.96 1.17
C PRO A 50 -3.74 18.41 0.79
N ARG A 51 -2.70 18.80 1.54
CA ARG A 51 -1.33 18.29 1.35
C ARG A 51 -1.19 16.77 1.50
N ALA A 52 -1.93 16.15 2.42
CA ALA A 52 -1.88 14.70 2.63
C ALA A 52 -2.56 13.97 1.47
N ILE A 53 -3.67 14.51 0.96
CA ILE A 53 -4.33 14.01 -0.25
C ILE A 53 -3.40 14.14 -1.47
N GLU A 54 -2.79 15.31 -1.70
CA GLU A 54 -1.83 15.49 -2.79
C GLU A 54 -0.65 14.53 -2.73
N ALA A 55 -0.07 14.32 -1.54
CA ALA A 55 1.01 13.38 -1.34
C ALA A 55 0.56 11.93 -1.66
N THR A 56 -0.63 11.56 -1.20
CA THR A 56 -1.21 10.22 -1.45
C THR A 56 -1.47 10.02 -2.95
N THR A 57 -2.00 11.02 -3.66
CA THR A 57 -2.24 10.97 -5.10
C THR A 57 -0.92 10.85 -5.87
N LYS A 58 0.11 11.63 -5.52
CA LYS A 58 1.44 11.53 -6.15
C LYS A 58 2.05 10.15 -5.93
N TYR A 59 1.97 9.62 -4.71
CA TYR A 59 2.43 8.28 -4.40
C TYR A 59 1.71 7.23 -5.26
N PHE A 60 0.38 7.29 -5.32
CA PHE A 60 -0.41 6.32 -6.10
C PHE A 60 -0.05 6.34 -7.60
N LEU A 61 0.00 7.52 -8.22
CA LEU A 61 0.30 7.63 -9.65
C LEU A 61 1.70 7.10 -10.00
N THR A 62 2.69 7.39 -9.14
CA THR A 62 4.06 6.92 -9.37
C THR A 62 4.17 5.40 -9.22
N GLN A 63 3.55 4.82 -8.19
CA GLN A 63 3.57 3.37 -7.98
C GLN A 63 2.80 2.61 -9.05
N ALA A 64 1.59 3.06 -9.39
CA ALA A 64 0.76 2.43 -10.42
C ALA A 64 1.38 2.47 -11.82
N THR A 65 2.30 3.42 -12.08
CA THR A 65 3.04 3.49 -13.35
C THR A 65 4.32 2.65 -13.32
N ALA A 66 4.88 2.42 -12.13
CA ALA A 66 6.13 1.67 -11.97
C ALA A 66 5.90 0.15 -11.92
N ALA A 67 4.71 -0.28 -11.48
CA ALA A 67 4.27 -1.67 -11.45
C ALA A 67 3.81 -2.15 -12.83
#